data_AF-A0A935HSS5-F1
#
_entry.id   AF-A0A935HSS5-F1
#
_cell.length_a   1.000
_cell.length_b   1.000
_cell.length_c   1.000
_cell.angle_alpha   90.00
_cell.angle_beta   90.00
_cell.angle_gamma   90.00
#
_symmetry.space_group_name_H-M   'P 1'
#
loop_
_entity.id
_entity.type
_entity.pdbx_description
1 polymer ?
#
loop_
_entity_poly.entity_id
_entity_poly.type
_entity_poly.pdbx_seq_one_letter_code
_entity_poly.pdbx_strand_id
1 'polypeptide(L)'
;MKYVNKEDRYNVYLFTLGAAYELQGNRQTAIEKYKSVQNNFIAERDGELDKLFYRYAQNKIKSPLSEFDKKMILGMNLRESNKTDDAISVYNEYLKPMESGNSFSDDEKIRFYYDLGVAYTYKKNSDKAAECFNKCVKLNPQQEKWLVPHSYFELGKIYYKNNNKKKAEEMFETVYSYDDFDFESFLEMRLANYINK
;
A
#
# COMPACT_ATOMS: atom_id res chain seq x y z
N MET A 1 -9.43 -13.77 15.02
CA MET A 1 -9.08 -14.19 13.64
C MET A 1 -9.37 -15.66 13.50
N LYS A 2 -10.62 -16.00 13.16
CA LYS A 2 -11.06 -17.36 12.87
C LYS A 2 -11.18 -17.44 11.34
N TYR A 3 -10.44 -18.37 10.75
CA TYR A 3 -10.47 -18.78 9.34
C TYR A 3 -10.03 -17.72 8.32
N VAL A 4 -8.75 -17.76 7.95
CA VAL A 4 -8.36 -17.48 6.57
C VAL A 4 -8.33 -18.86 5.92
N ASN A 5 -9.40 -19.22 5.22
CA ASN A 5 -9.40 -20.40 4.36
C ASN A 5 -8.28 -20.21 3.32
N LYS A 6 -7.70 -21.29 2.79
CA LYS A 6 -6.68 -21.19 1.72
C LYS A 6 -7.21 -20.46 0.47
N GLU A 7 -8.53 -20.37 0.37
CA GLU A 7 -9.27 -19.70 -0.70
C GLU A 7 -9.35 -18.18 -0.49
N ASP A 8 -9.23 -17.65 0.74
CA ASP A 8 -9.50 -16.24 1.07
C ASP A 8 -8.34 -15.27 0.72
N ARG A 9 -7.25 -15.77 0.12
CA ARG A 9 -6.10 -14.98 -0.36
C ARG A 9 -5.51 -15.57 -1.64
N TYR A 10 -6.36 -16.15 -2.47
CA TYR A 10 -5.92 -16.91 -3.62
C TYR A 10 -5.21 -16.04 -4.66
N ASN A 11 -5.72 -14.83 -4.94
CA ASN A 11 -5.10 -13.92 -5.91
C ASN A 11 -3.83 -13.30 -5.35
N VAL A 12 -3.79 -13.02 -4.04
CA VAL A 12 -2.57 -12.56 -3.36
C VAL A 12 -1.45 -13.59 -3.58
N TYR A 13 -1.74 -14.88 -3.33
CA TYR A 13 -0.77 -15.96 -3.50
C TYR A 13 -0.30 -16.09 -4.95
N LEU A 14 -1.22 -16.14 -5.91
CA LEU A 14 -0.86 -16.31 -7.31
C LEU A 14 -0.09 -15.11 -7.87
N PHE A 15 -0.49 -13.89 -7.50
CA PHE A 15 0.24 -12.69 -7.90
C PHE A 15 1.65 -12.68 -7.33
N THR A 16 1.81 -12.94 -6.04
CA THR A 16 3.14 -12.94 -5.40
C THR A 16 4.05 -14.03 -5.97
N LEU A 17 3.50 -15.21 -6.31
CA LEU A 17 4.24 -16.25 -7.01
C LEU A 17 4.65 -15.82 -8.42
N GLY A 18 3.76 -15.16 -9.17
CA GLY A 18 4.08 -14.60 -10.48
C GLY A 18 5.21 -13.58 -10.40
N ALA A 19 5.13 -12.65 -9.44
CA ALA A 19 6.18 -11.65 -9.20
C ALA A 19 7.52 -12.30 -8.84
N ALA A 20 7.51 -13.38 -8.04
CA ALA A 20 8.71 -14.13 -7.70
C ALA A 20 9.37 -14.79 -8.92
N TYR A 21 8.60 -15.41 -9.81
CA TYR A 21 9.14 -15.97 -11.06
C TYR A 21 9.71 -14.88 -11.97
N GLU A 22 9.07 -13.72 -12.01
CA GLU A 22 9.54 -12.60 -12.81
C GLU A 22 10.84 -12.01 -12.29
N LEU A 23 11.02 -11.92 -10.96
CA LEU A 23 12.28 -11.55 -10.32
C LEU A 23 13.41 -12.55 -10.62
N GLN A 24 13.08 -13.81 -10.92
CA GLN A 24 14.03 -14.83 -11.35
C GLN A 24 14.28 -14.83 -12.88
N GLY A 25 13.65 -13.91 -13.62
CA GLY A 25 13.74 -13.85 -15.08
C GLY A 25 12.83 -14.85 -15.82
N ASN A 26 12.01 -15.62 -15.11
CA ASN A 26 11.07 -16.57 -15.70
C ASN A 26 9.71 -15.90 -15.98
N ARG A 27 9.69 -14.98 -16.95
CA ARG A 27 8.48 -14.23 -17.32
C ARG A 27 7.35 -15.11 -17.84
N GLN A 28 7.66 -16.20 -18.54
CA GLN A 28 6.64 -17.10 -19.08
C GLN A 28 5.81 -17.73 -17.95
N THR A 29 6.46 -18.33 -16.96
CA THR A 29 5.77 -18.88 -15.79
C THR A 29 5.10 -17.79 -14.96
N ALA A 30 5.68 -16.60 -14.86
CA ALA A 30 5.04 -15.47 -14.18
C ALA A 30 3.67 -15.13 -14.79
N ILE A 31 3.61 -15.02 -16.12
CA ILE A 31 2.36 -14.73 -16.86
C ILE A 31 1.32 -15.84 -16.64
N GLU A 32 1.73 -17.11 -16.60
CA GLU A 32 0.83 -18.23 -16.27
C GLU A 32 0.20 -18.07 -14.89
N LYS A 33 0.97 -17.63 -13.89
CA LYS A 33 0.44 -17.36 -12.55
C LYS A 33 -0.49 -16.16 -12.52
N TYR A 34 -0.11 -15.06 -13.17
CA TYR A 34 -0.97 -13.88 -13.27
C TYR A 34 -2.29 -14.18 -13.99
N LYS A 35 -2.30 -15.05 -15.01
CA LYS A 35 -3.54 -15.46 -15.71
C LYS A 35 -4.43 -16.38 -14.88
N SER A 36 -3.88 -17.00 -13.84
CA SER A 36 -4.60 -17.97 -12.99
C SER A 36 -5.39 -17.29 -11.86
N VAL A 37 -5.25 -15.97 -11.67
CA VAL A 37 -6.02 -15.23 -10.67
C VAL A 37 -7.51 -15.31 -10.97
N GLN A 38 -8.34 -15.34 -9.92
CA GLN A 38 -9.78 -15.36 -10.02
C GLN A 38 -10.31 -13.96 -10.33
N ASN A 39 -11.35 -13.90 -11.15
CA ASN A 39 -12.08 -12.69 -11.52
C ASN A 39 -13.55 -12.69 -11.06
N ASN A 40 -14.00 -13.79 -10.45
CA ASN A 40 -15.36 -13.96 -9.98
C ASN A 40 -15.35 -13.79 -8.46
N PHE A 41 -15.68 -12.58 -8.00
CA PHE A 41 -15.61 -12.19 -6.60
C PHE A 41 -16.95 -12.42 -5.91
N ILE A 42 -16.95 -13.15 -4.80
CA ILE A 42 -18.09 -13.34 -3.90
C ILE A 42 -17.91 -12.36 -2.74
N ALA A 43 -18.79 -11.37 -2.60
CA ALA A 43 -18.61 -10.25 -1.65
C ALA A 43 -18.44 -10.70 -0.19
N GLU A 44 -19.09 -11.81 0.19
CA GLU A 44 -19.05 -12.37 1.55
C GLU A 44 -17.80 -13.21 1.83
N ARG A 45 -17.04 -13.59 0.79
CA ARG A 45 -15.85 -14.48 0.87
C ARG A 45 -14.57 -13.79 0.44
N ASP A 46 -14.60 -13.10 -0.69
CA ASP A 46 -13.44 -12.54 -1.36
C ASP A 46 -13.23 -11.11 -0.89
N GLY A 47 -12.08 -10.87 -0.24
CA GLY A 47 -11.75 -9.55 0.28
C GLY A 47 -11.36 -8.56 -0.80
N GLU A 48 -11.42 -7.27 -0.47
CA GLU A 48 -10.90 -6.16 -1.28
C GLU A 48 -9.44 -6.38 -1.75
N LEU A 49 -8.66 -7.18 -1.00
CA LEU A 49 -7.31 -7.58 -1.39
C LEU A 49 -7.29 -8.43 -2.67
N ASP A 50 -8.18 -9.41 -2.83
CA ASP A 50 -8.18 -10.26 -4.03
C ASP A 50 -8.60 -9.47 -5.28
N LYS A 51 -9.48 -8.47 -5.13
CA LYS A 51 -9.83 -7.52 -6.20
C LYS A 51 -8.63 -6.66 -6.58
N LEU A 52 -7.88 -6.13 -5.61
CA LEU A 52 -6.65 -5.37 -5.85
C LEU A 52 -5.61 -6.21 -6.60
N PHE A 53 -5.34 -7.43 -6.13
CA PHE A 53 -4.35 -8.30 -6.75
C PHE A 53 -4.79 -8.84 -8.12
N TYR A 54 -6.09 -8.95 -8.38
CA TYR A 54 -6.60 -9.15 -9.74
C TYR A 54 -6.21 -7.99 -10.65
N ARG A 55 -6.47 -6.73 -10.25
CA ARG A 55 -6.11 -5.54 -11.05
C ARG A 55 -4.61 -5.48 -11.30
N TYR A 56 -3.80 -5.78 -10.28
CA TYR A 56 -2.34 -5.86 -10.43
C TYR A 56 -1.90 -6.94 -11.40
N ALA A 57 -2.49 -8.15 -11.33
CA ALA A 57 -2.18 -9.23 -12.27
C ALA A 57 -2.52 -8.83 -13.71
N GLN A 58 -3.68 -8.20 -13.95
CA GLN A 58 -4.05 -7.69 -15.27
C GLN A 58 -3.05 -6.65 -15.81
N ASN A 59 -2.48 -5.82 -14.93
CA ASN A 59 -1.40 -4.90 -15.28
C ASN A 59 -0.12 -5.67 -15.66
N LYS A 60 0.33 -6.62 -14.82
CA LYS A 60 1.60 -7.34 -15.02
C LYS A 60 1.59 -8.38 -16.16
N ILE A 61 0.41 -8.80 -16.60
CA ILE A 61 0.26 -9.54 -17.87
C ILE A 61 0.66 -8.65 -19.05
N LYS A 62 0.28 -7.36 -19.04
CA LYS A 62 0.52 -6.42 -20.14
C LYS A 62 1.96 -5.91 -20.16
N SER A 63 2.52 -5.62 -19.00
CA SER A 63 3.88 -5.06 -18.86
C SER A 63 4.66 -5.78 -17.76
N PRO A 64 5.98 -5.98 -17.95
CA PRO A 64 6.82 -6.57 -16.90
C PRO A 64 6.94 -5.70 -15.66
N LEU A 65 7.39 -6.32 -14.56
CA LEU A 65 7.86 -5.57 -13.39
C LEU A 65 8.93 -4.59 -13.84
N SER A 66 8.64 -3.30 -13.65
CA SER A 66 9.60 -2.22 -13.81
C SER A 66 10.66 -2.26 -12.71
N GLU A 67 11.76 -1.54 -12.91
CA GLU A 67 12.76 -1.36 -11.84
C GLU A 67 12.16 -0.73 -10.58
N PHE A 68 11.18 0.16 -10.75
CA PHE A 68 10.40 0.71 -9.65
C PHE A 68 9.65 -0.38 -8.89
N ASP A 69 8.89 -1.24 -9.58
CA ASP A 69 8.14 -2.33 -8.93
C ASP A 69 9.07 -3.26 -8.13
N LYS A 70 10.22 -3.63 -8.71
CA LYS A 70 11.20 -4.50 -8.05
C LYS A 70 11.73 -3.88 -6.76
N LYS A 71 12.04 -2.58 -6.78
CA LYS A 71 12.51 -1.83 -5.60
C LYS A 71 11.43 -1.72 -4.54
N MET A 72 10.17 -1.48 -4.93
CA MET A 72 9.04 -1.49 -4.00
C MET A 72 8.88 -2.84 -3.30
N ILE A 73 8.89 -3.95 -4.08
CA ILE A 73 8.81 -5.31 -3.54
C ILE A 73 9.96 -5.60 -2.58
N LEU A 74 11.20 -5.23 -2.94
CA LEU A 74 12.36 -5.42 -2.07
C LEU A 74 12.22 -4.65 -0.76
N GLY A 75 11.85 -3.36 -0.82
CA GLY A 75 11.65 -2.53 0.36
C GLY A 75 10.56 -3.09 1.30
N MET A 76 9.43 -3.51 0.74
CA MET A 76 8.35 -4.14 1.52
C MET A 76 8.85 -5.43 2.19
N ASN A 77 9.51 -6.33 1.44
CA ASN A 77 10.01 -7.59 1.99
C ASN A 77 11.04 -7.39 3.10
N LEU A 78 11.94 -6.41 2.96
CA LEU A 78 12.89 -6.05 4.01
C LEU A 78 12.17 -5.52 5.26
N ARG A 79 11.18 -4.65 5.08
CA ARG A 79 10.36 -4.12 6.19
C ARG A 79 9.64 -5.24 6.93
N GLU A 80 8.94 -6.13 6.23
CA GLU A 80 8.23 -7.27 6.83
C GLU A 80 9.19 -8.29 7.49
N SER A 81 10.44 -8.35 7.02
CA SER A 81 11.52 -9.15 7.65
C SER A 81 12.18 -8.45 8.84
N ASN A 82 11.60 -7.37 9.36
CA ASN A 82 12.13 -6.54 10.45
C ASN A 82 13.51 -5.89 10.14
N LYS A 83 13.89 -5.82 8.85
CA LYS A 83 15.08 -5.12 8.36
C LYS A 83 14.70 -3.72 7.88
N THR A 84 14.09 -2.94 8.78
CA THR A 84 13.51 -1.64 8.43
C THR A 84 14.54 -0.61 7.95
N ASP A 85 15.77 -0.66 8.46
CA ASP A 85 16.85 0.23 7.98
C ASP A 85 17.24 -0.05 6.53
N ASP A 86 17.37 -1.32 6.18
CA ASP A 86 17.67 -1.73 4.80
C ASP A 86 16.53 -1.31 3.87
N ALA A 87 15.27 -1.47 4.30
CA ALA A 87 14.10 -1.02 3.54
C ALA A 87 14.15 0.50 3.27
N ILE A 88 14.43 1.30 4.31
CA ILE A 88 14.56 2.76 4.19
C ILE A 88 15.74 3.12 3.26
N SER A 89 16.86 2.41 3.34
CA SER A 89 18.00 2.61 2.44
C SER A 89 17.60 2.39 0.98
N VAL A 90 16.88 1.30 0.68
CA VAL A 90 16.37 1.00 -0.66
C VAL A 90 15.46 2.10 -1.18
N TYR A 91 14.54 2.61 -0.35
CA TYR A 91 13.66 3.71 -0.76
C TYR A 91 14.40 5.03 -0.96
N ASN A 92 15.41 5.34 -0.15
CA ASN A 92 16.18 6.59 -0.27
C ASN A 92 16.93 6.71 -1.61
N GLU A 93 17.33 5.60 -2.22
CA GLU A 93 17.90 5.59 -3.57
C GLU A 93 16.93 6.17 -4.62
N TYR A 94 15.62 6.02 -4.39
CA TYR A 94 14.55 6.48 -5.28
C TYR A 94 13.95 7.84 -4.88
N LEU A 95 14.35 8.41 -3.74
CA LEU A 95 13.77 9.66 -3.24
C LEU A 95 14.03 10.83 -4.19
N LYS A 96 15.27 10.99 -4.69
CA LYS A 96 15.63 12.05 -5.64
C LYS A 96 14.85 11.94 -6.96
N PRO A 97 14.80 10.75 -7.64
CA PRO A 97 13.94 10.56 -8.80
C PRO A 97 12.47 10.89 -8.56
N MET A 98 11.94 10.56 -7.38
CA MET A 98 10.53 10.83 -7.01
C MET A 98 10.23 12.32 -6.87
N GLU A 99 11.22 13.14 -6.51
CA GLU A 99 11.09 14.59 -6.31
C GLU A 99 11.36 15.40 -7.60
N SER A 100 12.08 14.85 -8.58
CA SER A 100 12.46 15.56 -9.81
C SER A 100 11.33 15.72 -10.86
N GLY A 101 10.06 15.59 -10.46
CA GLY A 101 8.90 16.14 -11.18
C GLY A 101 8.31 15.32 -12.34
N ASN A 102 9.12 14.72 -13.21
CA ASN A 102 8.62 14.34 -14.55
C ASN A 102 8.63 12.85 -14.93
N SER A 103 9.07 11.93 -14.05
CA SER A 103 9.19 10.50 -14.42
C SER A 103 8.15 9.56 -13.80
N PHE A 104 7.45 9.99 -12.76
CA PHE A 104 6.54 9.12 -12.00
C PHE A 104 5.13 9.68 -11.98
N SER A 105 4.17 8.80 -12.22
CA SER A 105 2.74 9.06 -12.04
C SER A 105 2.39 9.24 -10.56
N ASP A 106 1.24 9.85 -10.28
CA ASP A 106 0.73 9.96 -8.91
C ASP A 106 0.47 8.59 -8.28
N ASP A 107 0.07 7.58 -9.07
CA ASP A 107 -0.09 6.19 -8.63
C ASP A 107 1.24 5.57 -8.16
N GLU A 108 2.37 5.92 -8.77
CA GLU A 108 3.69 5.45 -8.34
C GLU A 108 4.20 6.22 -7.13
N LYS A 109 4.05 7.55 -7.16
CA LYS A 109 4.47 8.42 -6.05
C LYS A 109 3.73 8.08 -4.76
N ILE A 110 2.42 7.84 -4.82
CA ILE A 110 1.65 7.58 -3.61
C ILE A 110 2.04 6.25 -2.96
N ARG A 111 2.26 5.19 -3.75
CA ARG A 111 2.79 3.91 -3.27
C ARG A 111 4.14 4.10 -2.59
N PHE A 112 5.06 4.79 -3.28
CA PHE A 112 6.39 5.05 -2.77
C PHE A 112 6.35 5.78 -1.42
N TYR A 113 5.66 6.91 -1.34
CA TYR A 113 5.61 7.69 -0.10
C TYR A 113 4.84 6.97 1.00
N TYR A 114 3.78 6.24 0.68
CA TYR A 114 3.04 5.49 1.68
C TYR A 114 3.91 4.39 2.31
N ASP A 115 4.57 3.57 1.49
CA ASP A 115 5.44 2.49 2.00
C ASP A 115 6.65 3.01 2.78
N LEU A 116 7.25 4.11 2.33
CA LEU A 116 8.31 4.78 3.07
C LEU A 116 7.81 5.33 4.42
N GLY A 117 6.60 5.90 4.44
CA GLY A 117 5.94 6.36 5.67
C GLY A 117 5.66 5.21 6.65
N VAL A 118 5.21 4.06 6.14
CA VAL A 118 5.04 2.84 6.93
C VAL A 118 6.39 2.36 7.47
N ALA A 119 7.46 2.34 6.65
CA ALA A 119 8.79 1.97 7.11
C ALA A 119 9.30 2.90 8.23
N TYR A 120 9.13 4.22 8.11
CA TYR A 120 9.46 5.15 9.18
C TYR A 120 8.60 4.96 10.44
N THR A 121 7.34 4.56 10.28
CA THR A 121 6.46 4.20 11.41
C THR A 121 6.98 2.98 12.16
N TYR A 122 7.44 1.93 11.45
CA TYR A 122 8.11 0.77 12.05
C TYR A 122 9.39 1.18 12.80
N LYS A 123 10.15 2.12 12.24
CA LYS A 123 11.34 2.74 12.85
C LYS A 123 11.00 3.65 14.05
N LYS A 124 9.72 3.88 14.34
CA LYS A 124 9.22 4.84 15.34
C LYS A 124 9.67 6.29 15.08
N ASN A 125 10.00 6.62 13.83
CA ASN A 125 10.32 7.97 13.42
C ASN A 125 9.05 8.66 12.93
N SER A 126 8.28 9.21 13.88
CA SER A 126 6.99 9.86 13.60
C SER A 126 7.10 11.07 12.69
N ASP A 127 8.18 11.86 12.78
CA ASP A 127 8.34 13.07 11.98
C ASP A 127 8.51 12.75 10.51
N LYS A 128 9.43 11.83 10.17
CA LYS A 128 9.61 11.39 8.77
C LYS A 128 8.42 10.62 8.24
N ALA A 129 7.74 9.84 9.09
CA ALA A 129 6.51 9.17 8.70
C ALA A 129 5.42 10.21 8.31
N ALA A 130 5.25 11.25 9.13
CA ALA A 130 4.31 12.33 8.84
C ALA A 130 4.68 13.09 7.56
N GLU A 131 5.96 13.38 7.31
CA GLU A 131 6.41 13.98 6.04
C GLU A 131 5.96 13.15 4.83
N CYS A 132 6.13 11.83 4.91
CA CYS A 132 5.75 10.91 3.83
C CYS A 132 4.23 10.88 3.60
N PHE A 133 3.44 10.71 4.66
CA PHE A 133 1.98 10.71 4.54
C PHE A 133 1.42 12.07 4.10
N ASN A 134 2.06 13.18 4.50
CA ASN A 134 1.73 14.52 3.99
C ASN A 134 2.01 14.68 2.49
N LYS A 135 2.95 13.92 1.92
CA LYS A 135 3.13 13.85 0.46
C LYS A 135 2.00 13.05 -0.18
N CYS A 136 1.56 11.94 0.42
CA CYS A 136 0.45 11.12 -0.09
C CYS A 136 -0.86 11.90 -0.23
N VAL A 137 -1.25 12.69 0.79
CA VAL A 137 -2.52 13.44 0.78
C VAL A 137 -2.57 14.59 -0.23
N LYS A 138 -1.45 14.91 -0.89
CA LYS A 138 -1.34 15.92 -1.95
C LYS A 138 -1.39 15.34 -3.36
N LEU A 139 -1.44 14.02 -3.49
CA LEU A 139 -1.45 13.32 -4.77
C LEU A 139 -2.88 12.97 -5.21
N ASN A 140 -3.07 12.78 -6.50
CA ASN A 140 -4.36 12.38 -7.08
C ASN A 140 -4.25 11.06 -7.86
N PRO A 141 -4.01 9.93 -7.18
CA PRO A 141 -3.89 8.62 -7.82
C PRO A 141 -5.22 8.21 -8.48
N GLN A 142 -5.13 7.49 -9.60
CA GLN A 142 -6.31 7.00 -10.33
C GLN A 142 -6.66 5.56 -9.99
N GLN A 143 -5.64 4.75 -9.67
CA GLN A 143 -5.81 3.31 -9.41
C GLN A 143 -5.90 3.02 -7.92
N GLU A 144 -5.07 3.66 -7.10
CA GLU A 144 -4.94 3.35 -5.67
C GLU A 144 -5.42 4.48 -4.78
N LYS A 145 -6.65 4.91 -5.05
CA LYS A 145 -7.33 5.98 -4.31
C LYS A 145 -7.35 5.74 -2.81
N TRP A 146 -7.44 4.47 -2.39
CA TRP A 146 -7.49 4.05 -0.99
C TRP A 146 -6.30 4.52 -0.15
N LEU A 147 -5.13 4.75 -0.76
CA LEU A 147 -3.94 5.20 -0.05
C LEU A 147 -4.08 6.62 0.51
N VAL A 148 -4.92 7.47 -0.08
CA VAL A 148 -5.13 8.85 0.40
C VAL A 148 -5.85 8.87 1.77
N PRO A 149 -7.07 8.29 1.93
CA PRO A 149 -7.73 8.24 3.24
C PRO A 149 -6.93 7.42 4.27
N HIS A 150 -6.23 6.36 3.85
CA HIS A 150 -5.33 5.63 4.74
C HIS A 150 -4.15 6.50 5.22
N SER A 151 -3.65 7.43 4.39
CA SER A 151 -2.60 8.37 4.79
C SER A 151 -3.11 9.40 5.80
N TYR A 152 -4.33 9.91 5.65
CA TYR A 152 -4.97 10.74 6.67
C TYR A 152 -5.10 10.00 8.00
N PHE A 153 -5.52 8.74 7.97
CA PHE A 153 -5.59 7.92 9.17
C PHE A 153 -4.23 7.73 9.86
N GLU A 154 -3.16 7.47 9.10
CA GLU A 154 -1.81 7.35 9.64
C GLU A 154 -1.29 8.69 10.21
N LEU A 155 -1.60 9.83 9.58
CA LEU A 155 -1.34 11.17 10.14
C LEU A 155 -2.11 11.40 11.45
N GLY A 156 -3.39 11.04 11.50
CA GLY A 156 -4.20 11.15 12.70
C GLY A 156 -3.62 10.34 13.86
N LYS A 157 -3.16 9.11 13.61
CA LYS A 157 -2.43 8.30 14.60
C LYS A 157 -1.17 8.97 15.11
N ILE A 158 -0.40 9.60 14.23
CA ILE A 158 0.84 10.31 14.61
C ILE A 158 0.50 11.51 15.50
N TYR A 159 -0.46 12.35 15.10
CA TYR A 159 -0.88 13.49 15.90
C TYR A 159 -1.46 13.08 17.25
N TYR A 160 -2.25 12.00 17.29
CA TYR A 160 -2.81 11.46 18.52
C TYR A 160 -1.71 11.04 19.50
N LYS A 161 -0.70 10.31 19.02
CA LYS A 161 0.46 9.90 19.83
C LYS A 161 1.30 11.08 20.32
N ASN A 162 1.34 12.16 19.54
CA ASN A 162 2.04 13.40 19.89
C ASN A 162 1.18 14.33 20.78
N ASN A 163 0.08 13.84 21.38
CA ASN A 163 -0.86 14.59 22.20
C ASN A 163 -1.54 15.77 21.50
N ASN A 164 -1.48 15.84 20.17
CA ASN A 164 -2.20 16.85 19.39
C ASN A 164 -3.58 16.31 18.98
N LYS A 165 -4.48 16.19 19.96
CA LYS A 165 -5.80 15.59 19.77
C LYS A 165 -6.64 16.32 18.73
N LYS A 166 -6.61 17.65 18.71
CA LYS A 166 -7.36 18.46 17.75
C LYS A 166 -6.96 18.14 16.31
N LYS A 167 -5.66 18.14 15.99
CA LYS A 167 -5.20 17.76 14.66
C LYS A 167 -5.50 16.29 14.34
N ALA A 168 -5.43 15.40 15.32
CA ALA A 168 -5.77 14.00 15.10
C ALA A 168 -7.23 13.84 14.67
N GLU A 169 -8.14 14.51 15.38
CA GLU A 169 -9.57 14.55 15.06
C GLU A 169 -9.83 15.12 13.66
N GLU A 170 -9.21 16.26 13.32
CA GLU A 170 -9.29 16.85 11.97
C GLU A 170 -8.87 15.83 10.88
N MET A 171 -7.78 15.07 11.09
CA MET A 171 -7.34 14.05 10.13
C MET A 171 -8.31 12.86 10.05
N PHE A 172 -8.88 12.42 11.18
CA PHE A 172 -9.84 11.33 11.19
C PHE A 172 -11.16 11.71 10.55
N GLU A 173 -11.66 12.93 10.79
CA GLU A 173 -12.86 13.47 10.15
C GLU A 173 -12.69 13.58 8.64
N THR A 174 -11.49 13.99 8.18
CA THR A 174 -11.16 14.08 6.75
C THR A 174 -11.28 12.72 6.04
N VAL A 175 -11.13 11.58 6.75
CA VAL A 175 -11.34 10.27 6.11
C VAL A 175 -12.78 10.10 5.63
N TYR A 176 -13.77 10.60 6.38
CA TYR A 176 -15.20 10.49 6.02
C TYR A 176 -15.61 11.39 4.86
N SER A 177 -14.75 12.28 4.38
CA SER A 177 -15.00 13.03 3.14
C SER A 177 -14.60 12.27 1.88
N TYR A 178 -14.01 11.07 2.02
CA TYR A 178 -13.68 10.19 0.90
C TYR A 178 -14.70 9.06 0.83
N ASP A 179 -15.12 8.73 -0.39
CA ASP A 179 -16.01 7.63 -0.72
C ASP A 179 -15.40 6.75 -1.84
N ASP A 180 -16.01 5.58 -2.08
CA ASP A 180 -15.69 4.69 -3.21
C ASP A 180 -14.19 4.36 -3.34
N PHE A 181 -13.58 3.88 -2.27
CA PHE A 181 -12.20 3.42 -2.25
C PHE A 181 -12.06 2.01 -1.65
N ASP A 182 -11.07 1.26 -2.13
CA ASP A 182 -10.80 -0.09 -1.59
C ASP A 182 -10.51 -0.03 -0.08
N PHE A 183 -10.87 -1.08 0.66
CA PHE A 183 -10.58 -1.20 2.11
C PHE A 183 -11.26 -0.16 3.01
N GLU A 184 -12.32 0.52 2.55
CA GLU A 184 -13.10 1.47 3.35
C GLU A 184 -13.57 0.88 4.69
N SER A 185 -14.30 -0.24 4.69
CA SER A 185 -14.80 -0.86 5.93
C SER A 185 -13.68 -1.29 6.89
N PHE A 186 -12.52 -1.68 6.34
CA PHE A 186 -11.35 -2.00 7.16
C PHE A 186 -10.77 -0.75 7.82
N LEU A 187 -10.72 0.37 7.10
CA LEU A 187 -10.28 1.66 7.64
C LEU A 187 -11.25 2.19 8.72
N GLU A 188 -12.56 2.12 8.48
CA GLU A 188 -13.60 2.52 9.44
C GLU A 188 -13.50 1.73 10.74
N MET A 189 -13.32 0.41 10.66
CA MET A 189 -13.09 -0.44 11.84
C MET A 189 -11.86 0.01 12.64
N ARG A 190 -10.78 0.44 11.96
CA ARG A 190 -9.57 0.95 12.62
C ARG A 190 -9.82 2.30 13.27
N LEU A 191 -10.52 3.21 12.58
CA LEU A 191 -10.91 4.54 13.05
C LEU A 191 -11.77 4.51 14.31
N ALA A 192 -12.68 3.54 14.43
CA ALA A 192 -13.57 3.40 15.58
C ALA A 192 -12.82 3.30 16.93
N ASN A 193 -11.55 2.88 16.94
CA ASN A 193 -10.71 2.83 18.14
C ASN A 193 -10.24 4.20 18.66
N TYR A 194 -10.38 5.26 17.86
CA TYR A 194 -9.88 6.61 18.16
C TYR A 194 -11.00 7.62 18.38
N ILE A 195 -12.17 7.44 17.76
CA ILE A 195 -13.29 8.38 17.84
C ILE A 195 -14.21 8.06 19.03
N ASN A 196 -14.33 6.79 19.43
CA ASN A 196 -15.22 6.34 20.51
C ASN A 196 -14.56 6.32 21.91
N LYS A 197 -13.53 7.14 22.17
CA LYS A 197 -12.79 7.18 23.44
C LYS A 197 -12.62 8.60 23.95
#